data_AF-A0A2N9ANI1-F1
#
_entry.id   AF-A0A2N9ANI1-F1
#
_cell.length_a   1.000
_cell.length_b   1.000
_cell.length_c   1.000
_cell.angle_alpha   90.00
_cell.angle_beta   90.00
_cell.angle_gamma   90.00
#
_symmetry.space_group_name_H-M   'P 1'
#
loop_
_entity.id
_entity.type
_entity.pdbx_description
1 polymer ?
#
loop_
_entity_poly.entity_id
_entity_poly.type
_entity_poly.pdbx_seq_one_letter_code
_entity_poly.pdbx_strand_id
1 'polypeptide(L)'
;MADLKGRKVAVTKGAGSHYLLLAALKAEGLPFKSITPAYLTPADGRSALSGGSVDAWVAWDPFLSAAQIQAGARILRDGTGLSAYKRYYLASDAYAEKRADVLTLLVTKLREAGTWVKANPDAAATRLGALWKIEPEIVKQANARRSYRVEPVNREGLAEQQTIADAFRAEGLLPRAVDASALPVWELPSR
;
A
#
# COMPACT_ATOMS: atom_id res chain seq x y z
N MET A 1 -3.98 -9.67 -18.09
CA MET A 1 -2.60 -9.61 -17.54
C MET A 1 -1.55 -10.01 -18.55
N ALA A 2 -1.75 -11.08 -19.33
CA ALA A 2 -0.87 -11.51 -20.42
C ALA A 2 -0.41 -10.36 -21.35
N ASP A 3 -1.29 -9.39 -21.63
CA ASP A 3 -1.02 -8.22 -22.47
C ASP A 3 0.09 -7.30 -21.97
N LEU A 4 0.54 -7.45 -20.71
CA LEU A 4 1.66 -6.68 -20.16
C LEU A 4 3.02 -7.13 -20.68
N LYS A 5 3.12 -8.32 -21.29
CA LYS A 5 4.39 -8.80 -21.86
C LYS A 5 4.91 -7.82 -22.91
N GLY A 6 6.15 -7.37 -22.75
CA GLY A 6 6.83 -6.38 -23.59
C GLY A 6 6.41 -4.92 -23.30
N ARG A 7 5.47 -4.68 -22.39
CA ARG A 7 4.96 -3.35 -22.07
C ARG A 7 5.81 -2.63 -21.04
N LYS A 8 5.71 -1.30 -21.06
CA LYS A 8 6.34 -0.44 -20.07
C LYS A 8 5.37 -0.17 -18.92
N VAL A 9 5.76 -0.54 -17.70
CA VAL A 9 4.89 -0.49 -16.52
C VAL A 9 5.47 0.43 -15.47
N ALA A 10 4.76 1.50 -15.12
CA ALA A 10 5.14 2.39 -14.02
C ALA A 10 4.92 1.71 -12.66
N VAL A 11 5.91 1.80 -11.78
CA VAL A 11 5.83 1.28 -10.41
C VAL A 11 6.79 2.01 -9.47
N THR A 12 6.45 2.16 -8.20
CA THR A 12 7.36 2.75 -7.22
C THR A 12 8.30 1.69 -6.68
N LYS A 13 9.61 1.86 -6.91
CA LYS A 13 10.63 0.87 -6.54
C LYS A 13 10.62 0.58 -5.04
N GLY A 14 10.53 -0.70 -4.68
CA GLY A 14 10.58 -1.17 -3.28
C GLY A 14 9.33 -0.88 -2.44
N ALA A 15 8.29 -0.28 -3.02
CA ALA A 15 7.01 -0.09 -2.33
C ALA A 15 6.14 -1.34 -2.43
N GLY A 16 5.06 -1.40 -1.63
CA GLY A 16 4.08 -2.51 -1.72
C GLY A 16 3.45 -2.66 -3.11
N SER A 17 3.37 -1.58 -3.91
CA SER A 17 2.97 -1.66 -5.32
C SER A 17 3.96 -2.44 -6.18
N HIS A 18 5.25 -2.42 -5.85
CA HIS A 18 6.26 -3.24 -6.53
C HIS A 18 6.04 -4.72 -6.25
N TYR A 19 5.77 -5.08 -5.00
CA TYR A 19 5.42 -6.46 -4.66
C TYR A 19 4.14 -6.91 -5.36
N LEU A 20 3.09 -6.07 -5.39
CA LEU A 20 1.86 -6.39 -6.10
C LEU A 20 2.13 -6.68 -7.59
N LEU A 21 3.01 -5.91 -8.24
CA LEU A 21 3.40 -6.17 -9.63
C LEU A 21 4.08 -7.53 -9.78
N LEU A 22 5.05 -7.85 -8.91
CA LEU A 22 5.75 -9.15 -8.93
C LEU A 22 4.77 -10.31 -8.72
N ALA A 23 3.88 -10.21 -7.74
CA ALA A 23 2.88 -11.22 -7.43
C ALA A 23 1.88 -11.40 -8.59
N ALA A 24 1.41 -10.30 -9.20
CA ALA A 24 0.47 -10.33 -10.32
C ALA A 24 1.09 -10.95 -11.57
N LEU A 25 2.37 -10.66 -11.88
CA LEU A 25 3.07 -11.29 -12.99
C LEU A 25 3.32 -12.78 -12.73
N LYS A 26 3.74 -13.14 -11.51
CA LYS A 26 3.97 -14.53 -11.11
C LYS A 26 2.71 -15.39 -11.21
N ALA A 27 1.55 -14.86 -10.82
CA ALA A 27 0.26 -15.55 -10.92
C ALA A 27 -0.12 -15.93 -12.37
N GLU A 28 0.48 -15.25 -13.35
CA GLU A 28 0.23 -15.43 -14.79
C GLU A 28 1.41 -16.13 -15.48
N GLY A 29 2.38 -16.64 -14.71
CA GLY A 29 3.59 -17.28 -15.24
C GLY A 29 4.54 -16.32 -15.98
N LEU A 30 4.36 -15.00 -15.82
CA LEU A 30 5.21 -13.99 -16.45
C LEU A 30 6.41 -13.66 -15.55
N PRO A 31 7.65 -13.74 -16.05
CA PRO A 31 8.81 -13.31 -15.27
C PRO A 31 8.89 -11.76 -15.27
N PHE A 32 9.42 -11.14 -14.21
CA PHE A 32 9.51 -9.67 -14.13
C PHE A 32 10.26 -9.05 -15.33
N LYS A 33 11.29 -9.74 -15.84
CA LYS A 33 12.03 -9.35 -17.06
C LYS A 33 11.20 -9.34 -18.35
N SER A 34 9.97 -9.86 -18.35
CA SER A 34 9.10 -9.80 -19.53
C SER A 34 8.43 -8.44 -19.69
N ILE A 35 8.58 -7.52 -18.74
CA ILE A 35 8.09 -6.14 -18.83
C ILE A 35 9.26 -5.16 -18.71
N THR A 36 9.04 -3.90 -19.10
CA THR A 36 10.02 -2.81 -18.88
C THR A 36 9.55 -1.97 -17.68
N PRO A 37 10.18 -2.06 -16.50
CA PRO A 37 9.74 -1.28 -15.36
C PRO A 37 10.16 0.19 -15.51
N ALA A 38 9.22 1.10 -15.30
CA ALA A 38 9.48 2.52 -15.16
C ALA A 38 9.35 2.89 -13.67
N TYR A 39 10.50 3.08 -13.01
CA TYR A 39 10.51 3.42 -11.58
C TYR A 39 10.16 4.89 -11.38
N LEU A 40 8.94 5.14 -10.91
CA LEU A 40 8.37 6.48 -10.79
C LEU A 40 7.72 6.71 -9.42
N THR A 41 7.69 7.98 -9.00
CA THR A 41 6.82 8.38 -7.88
C THR A 41 5.35 8.21 -8.29
N PRO A 42 4.39 8.16 -7.35
CA PRO A 42 2.99 8.02 -7.70
C PRO A 42 2.45 9.16 -8.57
N ALA A 43 2.88 10.40 -8.30
CA ALA A 43 2.48 11.54 -9.10
C ALA A 43 3.02 11.43 -10.54
N ASP A 44 4.30 11.06 -10.69
CA ASP A 44 4.91 10.88 -12.01
C ASP A 44 4.32 9.69 -12.76
N GLY A 45 4.00 8.60 -12.06
CA GLY A 45 3.34 7.41 -12.64
C GLY A 45 1.96 7.74 -13.21
N ARG A 46 1.19 8.58 -12.51
CA ARG A 46 -0.08 9.12 -13.02
C ARG A 46 0.13 9.89 -14.31
N SER A 47 1.04 10.87 -14.29
CA SER A 47 1.33 11.72 -15.45
C SER A 47 1.83 10.89 -16.64
N ALA A 48 2.67 9.90 -16.39
CA ALA A 48 3.21 9.01 -17.42
C ALA A 48 2.11 8.14 -18.05
N LEU A 49 1.15 7.65 -17.26
CA LEU A 49 0.02 6.88 -17.78
C LEU A 49 -0.89 7.77 -18.63
N SER A 50 -1.29 8.94 -18.12
CA SER A 50 -2.15 9.88 -18.84
C SER A 50 -1.50 10.42 -20.12
N GLY A 51 -0.18 10.60 -20.12
CA GLY A 51 0.59 11.03 -21.29
C GLY A 51 1.02 9.90 -22.22
N GLY A 52 0.63 8.64 -21.97
CA GLY A 52 0.97 7.49 -22.82
C GLY A 52 2.45 7.08 -22.81
N SER A 53 3.25 7.58 -21.87
CA SER A 53 4.67 7.24 -21.72
C SER A 53 4.91 5.88 -21.05
N VAL A 54 3.86 5.29 -20.46
CA VAL A 54 3.78 3.92 -19.95
C VAL A 54 2.43 3.31 -20.35
N ASP A 55 2.40 2.00 -20.57
CA ASP A 55 1.18 1.28 -20.95
C ASP A 55 0.30 0.92 -19.74
N ALA A 56 0.92 0.80 -18.57
CA ALA A 56 0.24 0.47 -17.32
C ALA A 56 0.96 1.12 -16.12
N TRP A 57 0.24 1.26 -15.01
CA TRP A 57 0.76 1.82 -13.78
C TRP A 57 0.19 1.10 -12.56
N VAL A 58 1.05 0.75 -11.61
CA VAL A 58 0.65 0.15 -10.33
C VAL A 58 0.51 1.24 -9.27
N ALA A 59 -0.74 1.54 -8.93
CA ALA A 59 -1.12 2.63 -8.03
C ALA A 59 -1.84 2.11 -6.77
N TRP A 60 -2.05 3.01 -5.80
CA TRP A 60 -2.87 2.79 -4.62
C TRP A 60 -3.76 4.01 -4.38
N ASP A 61 -4.78 3.87 -3.54
CA ASP A 61 -5.64 5.00 -3.19
C ASP A 61 -4.92 6.04 -2.32
N PRO A 62 -5.10 7.36 -2.57
CA PRO A 62 -6.15 7.96 -3.41
C PRO A 62 -5.80 8.13 -4.89
N PHE A 63 -4.58 7.79 -5.31
CA PHE A 63 -4.15 7.96 -6.71
C PHE A 63 -4.96 7.12 -7.69
N LEU A 64 -5.29 5.88 -7.32
CA LEU A 64 -6.17 5.03 -8.11
C LEU A 64 -7.54 5.68 -8.31
N SER A 65 -8.18 6.15 -7.23
CA SER A 65 -9.46 6.84 -7.35
C SER A 65 -9.39 8.11 -8.20
N ALA A 66 -8.31 8.89 -8.08
CA ALA A 66 -8.10 10.07 -8.91
C ALA A 66 -7.97 9.70 -10.40
N ALA A 67 -7.20 8.65 -10.73
CA ALA A 67 -7.02 8.20 -12.11
C ALA A 67 -8.33 7.67 -12.72
N GLN A 68 -9.16 6.98 -11.93
CA GLN A 68 -10.46 6.49 -12.40
C GLN A 68 -11.43 7.64 -12.69
N ILE A 69 -11.56 8.59 -11.75
CA ILE A 69 -12.51 9.70 -11.84
C ILE A 69 -12.07 10.72 -12.90
N GLN A 70 -10.80 11.12 -12.89
CA GLN A 70 -10.31 12.24 -13.69
C GLN A 70 -9.79 11.82 -15.07
N ALA A 71 -9.38 10.55 -15.25
CA ALA A 71 -8.75 10.08 -16.48
C ALA A 71 -9.39 8.82 -17.06
N GLY A 72 -10.50 8.32 -16.49
CA GLY A 72 -11.19 7.13 -16.97
C GLY A 72 -10.35 5.86 -16.92
N ALA A 73 -9.31 5.82 -16.08
CA ALA A 73 -8.46 4.64 -15.94
C ALA A 73 -9.26 3.43 -15.47
N ARG A 74 -8.92 2.23 -15.97
CA ARG A 74 -9.55 0.98 -15.54
C ARG A 74 -8.56 0.11 -14.77
N ILE A 75 -9.08 -0.68 -13.85
CA ILE A 75 -8.29 -1.67 -13.13
C ILE A 75 -8.06 -2.86 -14.07
N LEU A 76 -6.79 -3.18 -14.35
CA LEU A 76 -6.41 -4.40 -15.07
C LEU A 76 -6.39 -5.63 -14.14
N ARG A 77 -5.88 -5.43 -12.93
CA ARG A 77 -5.79 -6.43 -11.87
C ARG A 77 -5.67 -5.71 -10.52
N ASP A 78 -6.37 -6.19 -9.50
CA ASP A 78 -6.24 -5.70 -8.13
C ASP A 78 -5.44 -6.68 -7.25
N GLY A 79 -5.28 -6.36 -5.97
CA GLY A 79 -4.54 -7.16 -5.01
C GLY A 79 -5.24 -8.43 -4.53
N THR A 80 -6.48 -8.71 -4.96
CA THR A 80 -7.28 -9.82 -4.44
C THR A 80 -6.58 -11.16 -4.71
N GLY A 81 -6.32 -11.90 -3.63
CA GLY A 81 -5.59 -13.18 -3.67
C GLY A 81 -4.09 -13.06 -3.95
N LEU A 82 -3.54 -11.83 -4.02
CA LEU A 82 -2.12 -11.58 -4.33
C LEU A 82 -1.39 -10.90 -3.17
N SER A 83 -2.03 -9.93 -2.52
CA SER A 83 -1.48 -9.23 -1.35
C SER A 83 -2.61 -8.82 -0.41
N ALA A 84 -2.39 -8.97 0.89
CA ALA A 84 -3.29 -8.46 1.92
C ALA A 84 -3.11 -6.95 2.16
N TYR A 85 -2.05 -6.34 1.61
CA TYR A 85 -1.78 -4.91 1.65
C TYR A 85 -1.87 -4.32 3.08
N LYS A 86 -1.25 -5.01 4.04
CA LYS A 86 -1.18 -4.58 5.44
C LYS A 86 -0.23 -3.38 5.58
N ARG A 87 -0.57 -2.47 6.50
CA ARG A 87 0.29 -1.36 6.91
C ARG A 87 0.62 -1.49 8.38
N TYR A 88 1.88 -1.23 8.70
CA TYR A 88 2.40 -1.29 10.05
C TYR A 88 2.74 0.12 10.53
N TYR A 89 2.53 0.36 11.82
CA TYR A 89 3.13 1.49 12.52
C TYR A 89 4.43 0.99 13.14
N LEU A 90 5.51 1.75 12.97
CA LEU A 90 6.84 1.37 13.42
C LEU A 90 7.31 2.36 14.49
N ALA A 91 8.01 1.85 15.50
CA ALA A 91 8.72 2.61 16.50
C ALA A 91 10.09 1.95 16.71
N SER A 92 11.06 2.68 17.25
CA SER A 92 12.29 2.05 17.73
C SER A 92 12.02 1.25 19.00
N ASP A 93 12.76 0.16 19.19
CA ASP A 93 12.62 -0.70 20.37
C ASP A 93 12.75 0.11 21.67
N ALA A 94 13.80 0.94 21.77
CA ALA A 94 14.03 1.79 22.93
C ALA A 94 12.89 2.79 23.22
N TYR A 95 12.15 3.24 22.19
CA TYR A 95 10.99 4.09 22.39
C TYR A 95 9.77 3.29 22.84
N ALA A 96 9.55 2.13 22.21
CA ALA A 96 8.42 1.25 22.54
C ALA A 96 8.50 0.71 23.97
N GLU A 97 9.71 0.40 24.47
CA GLU A 97 9.96 -0.01 25.85
C GLU A 97 9.67 1.09 26.86
N LYS A 98 10.07 2.34 26.55
CA LYS A 98 9.99 3.45 27.50
C LYS A 98 8.64 4.17 27.49
N ARG A 99 7.95 4.17 26.35
CA ARG A 99 6.78 5.03 26.09
C ARG A 99 5.53 4.24 25.68
N ALA A 100 5.27 3.13 26.39
CA ALA A 100 4.05 2.35 26.21
C ALA A 100 2.77 3.18 26.43
N ASP A 101 2.83 4.23 27.26
CA ASP A 101 1.78 5.22 27.48
C ASP A 101 1.40 5.94 26.16
N VAL A 102 2.40 6.44 25.43
CA VAL A 102 2.21 7.16 24.18
C VAL A 102 1.72 6.23 23.09
N LEU A 103 2.28 5.02 22.99
CA LEU A 103 1.86 4.05 21.99
C LEU A 103 0.39 3.60 22.21
N THR A 104 -0.01 3.39 23.47
CA THR A 104 -1.40 3.07 23.83
C THR A 104 -2.35 4.21 23.48
N LEU A 105 -1.97 5.46 23.78
CA LEU A 105 -2.75 6.64 23.40
C LEU A 105 -2.87 6.75 21.88
N LEU A 106 -1.77 6.57 21.14
CA LEU A 106 -1.75 6.62 19.69
C LEU A 106 -2.70 5.58 19.08
N VAL A 107 -2.61 4.31 19.50
CA VAL A 107 -3.50 3.24 19.02
C VAL A 107 -4.97 3.59 19.30
N THR A 108 -5.27 4.09 20.50
CA THR A 108 -6.63 4.53 20.86
C THR A 108 -7.13 5.62 19.91
N LYS A 109 -6.33 6.67 19.70
CA LYS A 109 -6.71 7.79 18.81
C LYS A 109 -6.82 7.40 17.35
N LEU A 110 -5.98 6.48 16.88
CA LEU A 110 -6.09 5.97 15.51
C LEU A 110 -7.36 5.14 15.32
N ARG A 111 -7.78 4.35 16.32
CA ARG A 111 -9.05 3.61 16.30
C ARG A 111 -10.25 4.56 16.28
N GLU A 112 -10.27 5.56 17.17
CA GLU A 112 -11.31 6.60 17.20
C GLU A 112 -11.42 7.31 15.85
N ALA A 113 -10.30 7.76 15.29
CA ALA A 113 -10.25 8.43 14.00
C ALA A 113 -10.73 7.52 12.86
N GLY A 114 -10.30 6.25 12.85
CA GLY A 114 -10.72 5.27 11.85
C GLY A 114 -12.23 5.02 11.87
N THR A 115 -12.80 4.81 13.06
CA THR A 115 -14.25 4.67 13.26
C THR A 115 -14.99 5.91 12.78
N TRP A 116 -14.52 7.10 13.14
CA TRP A 116 -15.14 8.36 12.72
C TRP A 116 -15.13 8.52 11.20
N VAL A 117 -14.01 8.20 10.52
CA VAL A 117 -13.92 8.26 9.04
C VAL A 117 -14.93 7.33 8.38
N LYS A 118 -15.12 6.12 8.92
CA LYS A 118 -16.10 5.17 8.37
C LYS A 118 -17.54 5.59 8.64
N ALA A 119 -17.82 6.20 9.80
CA ALA A 119 -19.15 6.67 10.17
C ALA A 119 -19.55 7.99 9.47
N ASN A 120 -18.58 8.81 9.05
CA ASN A 120 -18.81 10.14 8.50
C ASN A 120 -18.12 10.32 7.13
N PRO A 121 -18.48 9.51 6.10
CA PRO A 121 -17.73 9.46 4.85
C PRO A 121 -17.63 10.82 4.15
N ASP A 122 -18.73 11.58 4.07
CA ASP A 122 -18.75 12.90 3.40
C ASP A 122 -17.94 13.95 4.16
N ALA A 123 -18.14 14.06 5.49
CA ALA A 123 -17.38 15.00 6.31
C ALA A 123 -15.88 14.67 6.31
N ALA A 124 -15.53 13.37 6.34
CA ALA A 124 -14.16 12.92 6.21
C ALA A 124 -13.57 13.27 4.85
N ALA A 125 -14.34 13.09 3.76
CA ALA A 125 -13.90 13.44 2.41
C ALA A 125 -13.64 14.94 2.26
N THR A 126 -14.53 15.80 2.75
CA THR A 126 -14.35 17.25 2.71
C THR A 126 -13.11 17.67 3.50
N ARG A 127 -12.94 17.16 4.73
CA ARG A 127 -11.81 17.52 5.59
C ARG A 127 -10.47 17.07 5.01
N LEU A 128 -10.39 15.82 4.56
CA LEU A 128 -9.16 15.26 4.01
C LEU A 128 -8.87 15.80 2.60
N GLY A 129 -9.90 16.07 1.80
CA GLY A 129 -9.76 16.70 0.48
C GLY A 129 -9.12 18.08 0.56
N ALA A 130 -9.56 18.91 1.51
CA ALA A 130 -8.92 20.20 1.77
C ALA A 130 -7.44 20.07 2.17
N LEU A 131 -7.09 19.09 3.00
CA LEU A 131 -5.71 18.85 3.44
C LEU A 131 -4.82 18.32 2.32
N TRP A 132 -5.32 17.36 1.54
CA TRP A 132 -4.60 16.70 0.46
C TRP A 132 -4.64 17.49 -0.85
N LYS A 133 -5.42 18.56 -0.90
CA LYS A 133 -5.66 19.40 -2.08
C LYS A 133 -6.18 18.58 -3.27
N ILE A 134 -7.15 17.70 -3.00
CA ILE A 134 -7.86 16.90 -4.00
C ILE A 134 -9.37 16.90 -3.73
N GLU A 135 -10.15 16.57 -4.74
CA GLU A 135 -11.60 16.65 -4.73
C GLU A 135 -12.20 15.68 -3.68
N PRO A 136 -13.20 16.12 -2.89
CA PRO A 136 -13.83 15.28 -1.87
C PRO A 136 -14.36 13.94 -2.41
N GLU A 137 -14.84 13.90 -3.65
CA GLU A 137 -15.33 12.67 -4.28
C GLU A 137 -14.23 11.61 -4.42
N ILE A 138 -13.01 12.01 -4.84
CA ILE A 138 -11.85 11.12 -4.94
C ILE A 138 -11.51 10.55 -3.57
N VAL A 139 -11.51 11.41 -2.54
CA VAL A 139 -11.24 10.99 -1.16
C VAL A 139 -12.31 10.04 -0.65
N LYS A 140 -13.59 10.31 -0.94
CA LYS A 140 -14.70 9.47 -0.52
C LYS A 140 -14.57 8.07 -1.11
N GLN A 141 -14.27 7.97 -2.41
CA GLN A 141 -14.06 6.70 -3.08
C GLN A 141 -12.86 5.93 -2.51
N ALA A 142 -11.72 6.62 -2.31
CA ALA A 142 -10.53 6.04 -1.70
C ALA A 142 -10.80 5.50 -0.28
N ASN A 143 -11.52 6.27 0.54
CA ASN A 143 -11.84 5.92 1.92
C ASN A 143 -12.89 4.81 2.01
N ALA A 144 -13.75 4.66 0.99
CA ALA A 144 -14.72 3.56 0.94
C ALA A 144 -14.02 2.19 0.88
N ARG A 145 -12.94 2.08 0.08
CA ARG A 145 -12.14 0.85 -0.07
C ARG A 145 -11.26 0.52 1.14
N ARG A 146 -11.00 1.50 2.00
CA ARG A 146 -10.14 1.32 3.18
C ARG A 146 -10.96 0.94 4.41
N SER A 147 -10.49 -0.04 5.17
CA SER A 147 -11.12 -0.46 6.43
C SER A 147 -10.90 0.53 7.59
N TYR A 148 -9.76 1.23 7.60
CA TYR A 148 -9.27 2.08 8.70
C TYR A 148 -9.12 1.36 10.06
N ARG A 149 -9.21 0.04 10.06
CA ARG A 149 -9.07 -0.76 11.27
C ARG A 149 -7.63 -0.74 11.76
N VAL A 150 -7.45 -0.56 13.07
CA VAL A 150 -6.16 -0.61 13.75
C VAL A 150 -6.22 -1.71 14.80
N GLU A 151 -5.42 -2.74 14.58
CA GLU A 151 -5.38 -3.97 15.36
C GLU A 151 -3.95 -4.22 15.86
N PRO A 152 -3.78 -4.98 16.96
CA PRO A 152 -2.48 -5.52 17.31
C PRO A 152 -1.90 -6.32 16.14
N VAL A 153 -0.58 -6.34 16.03
CA VAL A 153 0.08 -7.14 14.99
C VAL A 153 -0.14 -8.62 15.30
N ASN A 154 -0.85 -9.31 14.42
CA ASN A 154 -0.88 -10.78 14.42
C ASN A 154 0.45 -11.28 13.83
N ARG A 155 1.20 -12.08 14.60
CA ARG A 155 2.47 -12.69 14.16
C ARG A 155 2.31 -13.56 12.92
N GLU A 156 1.20 -14.29 12.76
CA GLU A 156 0.91 -15.03 11.53
C GLU A 156 0.82 -14.09 10.32
N GLY A 157 0.38 -12.85 10.55
CA GLY A 157 0.34 -11.80 9.56
C GLY A 157 1.72 -11.35 9.04
N LEU A 158 2.80 -11.67 9.75
CA LEU A 158 4.18 -11.40 9.32
C LEU A 158 4.67 -12.37 8.25
N ALA A 159 3.97 -13.50 8.02
CA ALA A 159 4.32 -14.42 6.94
C ALA A 159 4.25 -13.76 5.55
N GLU A 160 3.30 -12.84 5.33
CA GLU A 160 3.27 -12.04 4.10
C GLU A 160 4.48 -11.09 4.04
N GLN A 161 4.88 -10.51 5.17
CA GLN A 161 6.07 -9.64 5.22
C GLN A 161 7.35 -10.40 4.86
N GLN A 162 7.47 -11.67 5.29
CA GLN A 162 8.54 -12.56 4.86
C GLN A 162 8.48 -12.82 3.34
N THR A 163 7.28 -13.12 2.82
CA THR A 163 7.07 -13.34 1.37
C THR A 163 7.51 -12.13 0.54
N ILE A 164 7.19 -10.92 1.01
CA ILE A 164 7.62 -9.66 0.37
C ILE A 164 9.15 -9.51 0.44
N ALA A 165 9.75 -9.76 1.61
CA ALA A 165 11.20 -9.67 1.78
C ALA A 165 11.94 -10.66 0.86
N ASP A 166 11.46 -11.90 0.75
CA ASP A 166 12.05 -12.91 -0.12
C ASP A 166 11.91 -12.54 -1.60
N ALA A 167 10.75 -12.04 -2.02
CA ALA A 167 10.53 -11.54 -3.38
C ALA A 167 11.48 -10.38 -3.71
N PHE A 168 11.64 -9.42 -2.80
CA PHE A 168 12.55 -8.30 -3.00
C PHE A 168 14.02 -8.71 -2.98
N ARG A 169 14.39 -9.72 -2.19
CA ARG A 169 15.74 -10.29 -2.23
C ARG A 169 16.00 -11.00 -3.56
N ALA A 170 15.05 -11.79 -4.06
CA ALA A 170 15.17 -12.48 -5.35
C ALA A 170 15.37 -11.50 -6.52
N GLU A 171 14.74 -10.32 -6.45
CA GLU A 171 14.91 -9.23 -7.42
C GLU A 171 16.11 -8.30 -7.12
N GLY A 172 16.96 -8.64 -6.14
CA GLY A 172 18.15 -7.86 -5.79
C GLY A 172 17.88 -6.49 -5.15
N LEU A 173 16.66 -6.24 -4.67
CA LEU A 173 16.27 -4.99 -3.99
C LEU A 173 16.69 -4.97 -2.52
N LEU A 174 16.85 -6.15 -1.90
CA LEU A 174 17.38 -6.29 -0.55
C LEU A 174 18.79 -6.90 -0.60
N PRO A 175 19.81 -6.25 -0.01
CA PRO A 175 21.19 -6.73 -0.06
C PRO A 175 21.42 -7.95 0.84
N ARG A 176 20.52 -8.21 1.79
CA ARG A 176 20.60 -9.30 2.77
C ARG A 176 19.21 -9.88 3.02
N ALA A 177 19.17 -11.13 3.46
CA ALA A 177 17.94 -11.75 3.93
C ALA A 177 17.42 -11.02 5.17
N VAL A 178 16.10 -10.91 5.27
CA VAL A 178 15.39 -10.37 6.42
C VAL A 178 14.55 -11.50 6.99
N ASP A 179 14.58 -11.66 8.31
CA ASP A 179 13.66 -12.51 9.04
C ASP A 179 12.56 -11.64 9.63
N ALA A 180 11.39 -11.63 9.00
CA ALA A 180 10.25 -10.86 9.46
C ALA A 180 9.64 -11.45 10.75
N SER A 181 9.87 -12.74 11.05
CA SER A 181 9.34 -13.40 12.23
C SER A 181 10.11 -13.05 13.51
N ALA A 182 11.39 -12.71 13.36
CA ALA A 182 12.27 -12.26 14.43
C ALA A 182 12.02 -10.83 14.90
N LEU A 183 11.12 -10.08 14.24
CA LEU A 183 10.83 -8.70 14.61
C LEU A 183 10.13 -8.62 15.98
N PRO A 184 10.59 -7.72 16.87
CA PRO A 184 9.85 -7.37 18.07
C PRO A 184 8.46 -6.84 17.69
N VAL A 185 7.44 -7.35 18.36
CA VAL A 185 6.06 -6.87 18.23
C VAL A 185 5.69 -6.23 19.55
N TRP A 186 5.39 -4.93 19.50
CA TRP A 186 4.81 -4.24 20.65
C TRP A 186 3.38 -4.70 20.85
N GLU A 187 3.05 -5.09 22.08
CA GLU A 187 1.71 -5.52 22.48
C GLU A 187 1.01 -4.41 23.27
N LEU A 188 -0.29 -4.25 23.01
CA LEU A 188 -1.11 -3.32 23.76
C LEU A 188 -1.20 -3.83 25.21
N PRO A 189 -0.82 -3.03 26.23
CA PRO A 189 -0.88 -3.48 27.61
C PRO A 189 -2.29 -3.93 28.00
N SER A 190 -2.41 -5.10 28.60
CA SER A 190 -3.64 -5.55 29.24
C SER A 190 -4.00 -4.60 30.38
N ARG A 191 -5.27 -4.19 30.46
CA ARG A 191 -5.77 -3.41 31.59
C ARG A 191 -5.88 -4.27 32.84
#